data_AF-A0A7K2ZR46-F1
#
_entry.id   AF-A0A7K2ZR46-F1
#
_cell.length_a   1.000
_cell.length_b   1.000
_cell.length_c   1.000
_cell.angle_alpha   90.00
_cell.angle_beta   90.00
_cell.angle_gamma   90.00
#
_symmetry.space_group_name_H-M   'P 1'
#
loop_
_entity.id
_entity.type
_entity.pdbx_description
1 polymer ?
#
loop_
_entity_poly.entity_id
_entity_poly.type
_entity_poly.pdbx_seq_one_letter_code
_entity_poly.pdbx_strand_id
1 'polypeptide(L)'
;MPGQRRRRRQPPGEPRPSAGRFAPEAGHWSVLFETQDASERHAYVRRLRAEGSRIDWSAVRLDTLCGRLKQPTTYRLSLFVPNSGPGPEGGAR
;
A
#
# COMPACT_ATOMS: atom_id res chain seq x y z
N MET A 1 12.34 41.33 -15.12
CA MET A 1 12.08 40.01 -15.74
C MET A 1 13.07 38.99 -15.17
N PRO A 2 12.72 38.15 -14.16
CA PRO A 2 13.67 37.17 -13.64
C PRO A 2 13.18 35.71 -13.68
N GLY A 3 14.03 34.85 -14.23
CA GLY A 3 14.34 33.55 -13.63
C GLY A 3 13.36 32.40 -13.89
N GLN A 4 13.30 31.90 -15.12
CA GLN A 4 12.71 30.60 -15.42
C GLN A 4 13.55 29.49 -14.77
N ARG A 5 13.24 29.20 -13.51
CA ARG A 5 13.87 28.17 -12.69
C ARG A 5 13.50 26.82 -13.28
N ARG A 6 14.45 26.23 -14.01
CA ARG A 6 14.41 24.93 -14.69
C ARG A 6 13.75 23.88 -13.78
N ARG A 7 12.48 23.55 -14.02
CA ARG A 7 11.79 22.44 -13.35
C ARG A 7 12.57 21.17 -13.66
N ARG A 8 13.17 20.55 -12.64
CA ARG A 8 13.72 19.19 -12.73
C ARG A 8 12.56 18.27 -13.13
N ARG A 9 12.58 17.80 -14.38
CA ARG A 9 11.69 16.73 -14.84
C ARG A 9 12.08 15.49 -14.03
N GLN A 10 11.15 14.97 -13.24
CA GLN A 10 11.31 13.64 -12.65
C GLN A 10 11.48 12.63 -13.80
N PRO A 11 12.38 11.65 -13.68
CA PRO A 11 12.53 10.61 -14.69
C PRO A 11 11.21 9.83 -14.80
N PRO A 12 10.64 9.67 -16.01
CA PRO A 12 9.52 8.78 -16.23
C PRO A 12 10.09 7.36 -16.36
N GLY A 13 10.01 6.54 -15.31
CA GLY A 13 10.55 5.18 -15.45
C GLY A 13 10.68 4.33 -14.22
N GLU A 14 9.83 4.50 -13.20
CA GLU A 14 9.53 3.34 -12.36
C GLU A 14 8.28 2.71 -12.97
N PRO A 15 8.30 1.45 -13.45
CA PRO A 15 7.08 0.77 -13.84
C PRO A 15 6.15 0.84 -12.63
N ARG A 16 5.09 1.64 -12.73
CA ARG A 16 4.03 1.69 -11.70
C ARG A 16 3.64 0.23 -11.49
N PRO A 17 3.85 -0.35 -10.31
CA PRO A 17 3.58 -1.76 -10.08
C PRO A 17 2.16 -2.03 -10.56
N SER A 18 2.08 -2.85 -11.60
CA SER A 18 0.91 -3.50 -12.17
C SER A 18 -0.42 -2.89 -11.71
N ALA A 19 -0.90 -1.83 -12.36
CA ALA A 19 -2.16 -1.17 -11.99
C ALA A 19 -3.36 -2.16 -11.89
N GLY A 20 -3.29 -3.31 -12.58
CA GLY A 20 -4.27 -4.40 -12.48
C GLY A 20 -4.08 -5.38 -11.32
N ARG A 21 -2.88 -5.50 -10.71
CA ARG A 21 -2.62 -6.51 -9.66
C ARG A 21 -3.42 -6.24 -8.38
N PHE A 22 -3.63 -4.97 -8.06
CA PHE A 22 -4.36 -4.52 -6.87
C PHE A 22 -5.69 -3.84 -7.21
N ALA A 23 -6.21 -4.14 -8.40
CA ALA A 23 -7.52 -3.67 -8.82
C ALA A 23 -8.59 -4.23 -7.87
N PRO A 24 -9.68 -3.50 -7.61
CA PRO A 24 -10.76 -3.97 -6.74
C PRO A 24 -11.40 -5.27 -7.22
N GLU A 25 -11.33 -5.59 -8.52
CA GLU A 25 -11.77 -6.88 -9.06
C GLU A 25 -10.87 -8.05 -8.63
N ALA A 26 -9.58 -7.79 -8.42
CA ALA A 26 -8.58 -8.81 -8.08
C ALA A 26 -8.55 -9.16 -6.58
N GLY A 27 -9.18 -8.35 -5.72
CA GLY A 27 -9.14 -8.52 -4.28
C GLY A 27 -9.49 -7.26 -3.50
N HIS A 28 -9.27 -7.31 -2.19
CA HIS A 28 -9.55 -6.19 -1.30
C HIS A 28 -8.39 -5.91 -0.35
N TRP A 29 -8.33 -4.70 0.17
CA TRP A 29 -7.33 -4.30 1.17
C TRP A 29 -7.87 -4.58 2.57
N SER A 30 -7.25 -5.50 3.29
CA SER A 30 -7.55 -5.78 4.69
C SER A 30 -6.63 -4.99 5.62
N VAL A 31 -7.18 -4.39 6.67
CA VAL A 31 -6.42 -3.56 7.62
C VAL A 31 -5.77 -4.45 8.66
N LEU A 32 -4.44 -4.38 8.77
CA LEU A 32 -3.67 -5.13 9.78
C LEU A 32 -3.43 -4.32 11.05
N PHE A 33 -3.23 -3.01 10.90
CA PHE A 33 -2.88 -2.14 12.01
C PHE A 33 -3.30 -0.70 11.72
N GLU A 34 -3.84 -0.02 12.73
CA GLU A 34 -4.21 1.39 12.67
C GLU A 34 -3.79 2.08 13.96
N THR A 35 -3.15 3.24 13.85
CA THR A 35 -2.74 4.06 15.01
C THR A 35 -2.69 5.54 14.61
N GLN A 36 -2.80 6.43 15.58
CA GLN A 36 -2.53 7.86 15.41
C GLN A 36 -1.07 8.21 15.74
N ASP A 37 -0.31 7.27 16.30
CA ASP A 37 1.08 7.48 16.69
C ASP A 37 2.07 6.98 15.62
N ALA A 38 2.91 7.89 15.15
CA ALA A 38 3.90 7.58 14.11
C ALA A 38 4.99 6.62 14.60
N SER A 39 5.34 6.66 15.89
CA SER A 39 6.37 5.82 16.49
C SER A 39 5.89 4.39 16.64
N GLU A 40 4.63 4.17 17.05
CA GLU A 40 3.97 2.88 17.09
C GLU A 40 3.89 2.27 15.70
N ARG A 41 3.49 3.06 14.69
CA ARG A 41 3.51 2.62 13.30
C ARG A 41 4.90 2.17 12.84
N HIS A 42 5.94 2.93 13.19
CA HIS A 42 7.30 2.57 12.81
C HIS A 42 7.80 1.32 13.57
N ALA A 43 7.47 1.20 14.87
CA ALA A 43 7.78 0.01 15.66
C ALA A 43 7.09 -1.23 15.11
N TYR A 44 5.80 -1.12 14.76
CA TYR A 44 5.03 -2.22 14.17
C TYR A 44 5.63 -2.70 12.85
N VAL A 45 5.93 -1.79 11.91
CA VAL A 45 6.57 -2.16 10.64
C VAL A 45 7.93 -2.82 10.84
N ARG A 46 8.74 -2.32 11.79
CA ARG A 46 10.04 -2.92 12.11
C ARG A 46 9.89 -4.33 12.68
N ARG A 47 8.97 -4.53 13.63
CA ARG A 47 8.66 -5.87 14.17
C ARG A 47 8.20 -6.81 13.07
N LEU A 48 7.29 -6.36 12.22
CA LEU A 48 6.74 -7.16 11.13
C LEU A 48 7.81 -7.61 10.13
N ARG A 49 8.82 -6.77 9.86
CA ARG A 49 10.00 -7.13 9.07
C ARG A 49 10.91 -8.11 9.79
N ALA A 50 11.15 -7.90 11.08
CA ALA A 50 12.04 -8.72 11.90
C ALA A 50 11.47 -10.12 12.17
N GLU A 51 10.15 -10.24 12.31
CA GLU A 51 9.45 -11.50 12.51
C GLU A 51 9.51 -12.41 11.26
N GLY A 52 9.99 -11.89 10.13
CA GLY A 52 10.10 -12.66 8.89
C GLY A 52 8.74 -13.16 8.41
N SER A 53 7.66 -12.51 8.83
CA SER A 53 6.30 -12.88 8.47
C SER A 53 6.21 -12.96 6.94
N ARG A 54 5.64 -14.07 6.42
CA ARG A 54 5.56 -14.41 4.99
C ARG A 54 4.62 -13.52 4.19
N ILE A 55 4.46 -12.28 4.62
CA ILE A 55 3.65 -11.26 3.96
C ILE A 55 4.48 -10.68 2.84
N ASP A 56 3.88 -10.68 1.65
CA ASP A 56 4.44 -10.02 0.48
C ASP A 56 4.42 -8.51 0.71
N TRP A 57 5.59 -7.93 0.97
CA TRP A 57 5.75 -6.48 1.16
C TRP A 57 5.34 -5.67 -0.08
N SER A 58 5.33 -6.27 -1.26
CA SER A 58 4.79 -5.67 -2.49
C SER A 58 3.26 -5.51 -2.42
N ALA A 59 2.60 -6.35 -1.64
CA ALA A 59 1.16 -6.34 -1.38
C ALA A 59 0.79 -5.60 -0.08
N VAL A 60 1.73 -4.88 0.54
CA VAL A 60 1.49 -4.07 1.75
C VAL A 60 1.41 -2.59 1.38
N ARG A 61 0.40 -1.91 1.92
CA ARG A 61 0.18 -0.47 1.74
C ARG A 61 0.18 0.26 3.07
N LEU A 62 0.82 1.42 3.10
CA LEU A 62 0.86 2.32 4.25
C LEU A 62 0.14 3.61 3.88
N ASP A 63 -1.04 3.81 4.43
CA ASP A 63 -1.82 5.02 4.27
C ASP A 63 -1.56 5.98 5.43
N THR A 64 -1.45 7.26 5.11
CA THR A 64 -1.51 8.34 6.08
C THR A 64 -2.81 9.10 5.83
N LEU A 65 -3.81 8.85 6.64
CA LEU A 65 -5.12 9.48 6.58
C LEU A 65 -5.05 10.80 7.34
N CYS A 66 -4.51 11.83 6.67
CA CYS A 66 -4.46 13.17 7.20
C CYS A 66 -5.88 13.75 7.23
N GLY A 67 -6.48 13.81 8.42
CA GLY A 67 -7.68 14.57 8.63
C GLY A 67 -7.48 16.05 8.29
N ARG A 68 -8.51 16.72 7.75
CA ARG A 68 -8.50 18.20 7.68
C ARG A 68 -8.74 18.76 9.08
N LEU A 69 -7.75 19.47 9.62
CA LEU A 69 -7.78 20.37 10.79
C LEU A 69 -8.26 19.80 12.14
N LYS A 70 -9.44 19.16 12.22
CA LYS A 70 -10.04 18.66 13.48
C LYS A 70 -9.89 17.15 13.68
N GLN A 71 -9.60 16.42 12.60
CA GLN A 71 -9.43 14.98 12.68
C GLN A 71 -7.94 14.67 12.85
N PRO A 72 -7.58 13.80 13.80
CA PRO A 72 -6.19 13.38 13.98
C PRO A 72 -5.67 12.68 12.73
N THR A 73 -4.35 12.71 12.55
CA THR A 73 -3.72 11.94 11.47
C THR A 73 -3.71 10.47 11.89
N THR A 74 -4.34 9.62 11.06
CA THR A 74 -4.36 8.18 11.31
C THR A 74 -3.43 7.48 10.32
N TYR A 75 -2.50 6.70 10.85
CA TYR A 75 -1.65 5.81 10.07
C TYR A 75 -2.29 4.43 10.01
N ARG A 76 -2.42 3.91 8.78
CA ARG A 76 -3.03 2.61 8.55
C ARG A 76 -2.11 1.73 7.72
N LEU A 77 -1.92 0.50 8.17
CA LEU A 77 -1.25 -0.56 7.43
C LEU A 77 -2.29 -1.53 6.92
N SER A 78 -2.31 -1.72 5.61
CA SER A 78 -3.21 -2.67 4.95
C SER A 78 -2.43 -3.68 4.12
N LEU A 79 -2.92 -4.91 4.07
CA LEU A 79 -2.44 -5.98 3.21
C LEU A 79 -3.48 -6.27 2.14
N PHE A 80 -3.04 -6.41 0.90
CA PHE A 80 -3.93 -6.85 -0.17
C PHE A 80 -4.21 -8.34 -0.04
N VAL A 81 -5.49 -8.66 0.07
CA VAL A 81 -6.00 -10.04 0.08
C VAL A 81 -6.58 -10.29 -1.31
N PRO A 82 -5.93 -11.11 -2.15
CA PRO A 82 -6.49 -11.45 -3.45
C PRO A 82 -7.81 -12.17 -3.24
N ASN A 83 -8.79 -11.86 -4.09
CA ASN A 83 -10.01 -12.64 -4.10
C ASN A 83 -9.59 -14.06 -4.47
N SER A 84 -9.93 -15.03 -3.62
CA SER A 84 -9.87 -16.43 -4.00
C SER A 84 -11.05 -16.65 -4.95
N GLY A 85 -11.00 -16.06 -6.15
CA GLY A 85 -11.90 -16.47 -7.20
C GLY A 85 -11.80 -17.99 -7.33
N PRO A 86 -12.90 -18.71 -7.63
CA PRO A 86 -12.80 -20.13 -7.91
C PRO A 86 -11.64 -20.28 -8.89
N GLY A 87 -10.62 -21.04 -8.50
CA GLY A 87 -9.50 -21.31 -9.41
C GLY A 87 -10.08 -21.77 -10.74
N PRO A 88 -9.39 -21.55 -11.88
CA PRO A 88 -9.87 -22.11 -13.13
C PRO A 88 -9.94 -23.63 -12.94
N GLU A 89 -11.13 -24.13 -12.61
CA GLU A 89 -11.47 -25.54 -12.70
C GLU A 89 -11.44 -25.83 -14.19
N GLY A 90 -10.23 -26.15 -14.63
CA GLY A 90 -9.99 -26.67 -15.96
C GLY A 90 -10.71 -28.00 -16.08
N GLY A 91 -11.67 -28.02 -17.00
CA GLY A 91 -11.70 -29.05 -18.04
C GLY A 91 -12.49 -30.33 -17.76
N ALA A 92 -13.22 -30.69 -18.82
CA ALA A 92 -13.68 -32.02 -19.20
C ALA A 92 -14.90 -32.58 -18.46
N ARG A 93 -16.08 -32.43 -19.09
CA ARG A 93 -16.60 -33.44 -20.03
C ARG A 93 -17.75 -32.90 -20.86
#